data_AF-A0A836VKS5-F1
#
_entry.id   AF-A0A836VKS5-F1
#
_cell.length_a   1.000
_cell.length_b   1.000
_cell.length_c   1.000
_cell.angle_alpha   90.00
_cell.angle_beta   90.00
_cell.angle_gamma   90.00
#
_symmetry.space_group_name_H-M   'P 1'
#
loop_
_entity.id
_entity.type
_entity.pdbx_description
1 polymer ?
#
loop_
_entity_poly.entity_id
_entity_poly.type
_entity_poly.pdbx_seq_one_letter_code
_entity_poly.pdbx_strand_id
1 'polypeptide(L)' 'LEHSFDLPGEARLLKQAVRKVLAVGIRTPDIQTGNSRAVSTKDMGDEVVRALTRLSNG' A
#
# COMPACT_ATOMS: atom_id res chain seq x y z
N LEU A 1 1.12 1.81 -15.19
CA LEU A 1 0.88 0.34 -15.22
C LEU A 1 -0.33 0.06 -16.10
N GLU A 2 -1.54 0.33 -15.63
CA GLU A 2 -2.77 0.02 -16.36
C GLU A 2 -2.94 0.80 -17.68
N HIS A 3 -2.83 2.13 -17.67
CA HIS A 3 -3.20 2.95 -18.85
C HIS A 3 -2.08 3.23 -19.86
N SER A 4 -0.82 3.10 -19.46
CA SER A 4 0.33 3.47 -20.31
C SER A 4 1.25 2.30 -20.62
N PHE A 5 1.14 1.21 -19.87
CA PHE A 5 1.99 0.02 -20.03
C PHE A 5 1.13 -1.25 -20.24
N ASP A 6 -0.20 -1.13 -20.30
CA ASP A 6 -1.12 -2.27 -20.42
C ASP A 6 -0.87 -3.39 -19.41
N LEU A 7 -0.52 -3.02 -18.17
CA LEU A 7 -0.25 -3.90 -17.02
C LEU A 7 -1.36 -3.78 -15.96
N PRO A 8 -2.61 -4.23 -16.24
CA PRO A 8 -3.72 -4.10 -15.31
C PRO A 8 -3.58 -5.04 -14.09
N GLY A 9 -2.92 -6.18 -14.24
CA GLY A 9 -2.69 -7.15 -13.16
C GLY A 9 -1.80 -6.58 -12.05
N GLU A 10 -0.69 -6.00 -12.45
CA GLU A 10 0.31 -5.35 -11.61
C GLU A 10 -0.27 -4.10 -10.95
N ALA A 11 -1.04 -3.30 -11.71
CA ALA A 11 -1.77 -2.16 -11.16
C ALA A 11 -2.75 -2.58 -10.07
N ARG A 12 -3.50 -3.66 -10.30
CA ARG A 12 -4.44 -4.23 -9.31
C ARG A 12 -3.70 -4.74 -8.08
N LEU A 13 -2.57 -5.42 -8.25
CA LEU A 13 -1.76 -5.94 -7.13
C LEU A 13 -1.22 -4.80 -6.25
N LEU A 14 -0.69 -3.74 -6.87
CA LEU A 14 -0.25 -2.55 -6.14
C LEU A 14 -1.39 -1.85 -5.40
N LYS A 15 -2.55 -1.66 -6.05
CA LYS A 15 -3.77 -1.11 -5.40
C LYS A 15 -4.18 -1.98 -4.21
N GLN A 16 -4.08 -3.30 -4.31
CA GLN A 16 -4.40 -4.23 -3.22
C GLN A 16 -3.39 -4.14 -2.07
N ALA A 17 -2.09 -3.99 -2.35
CA ALA A 17 -1.06 -3.77 -1.33
C ALA A 17 -1.35 -2.51 -0.51
N VAL A 18 -1.66 -1.39 -1.17
CA VAL A 18 -2.04 -0.14 -0.49
C VAL A 18 -3.28 -0.35 0.40
N ARG A 19 -4.33 -1.00 -0.12
CA ARG A 19 -5.54 -1.30 0.67
C ARG A 19 -5.24 -2.15 1.91
N LYS A 20 -4.33 -3.13 1.82
CA LYS A 20 -3.93 -3.96 2.97
C LYS A 20 -3.18 -3.16 4.02
N VAL A 21 -2.26 -2.28 3.65
CA VAL A 21 -1.58 -1.38 4.58
C VAL A 21 -2.58 -0.48 5.29
N LEU A 22 -3.56 0.05 4.55
CA LEU A 22 -4.59 0.89 5.14
C LEU A 22 -5.53 0.09 6.06
N ALA A 23 -5.85 -1.16 5.74
CA ALA A 23 -6.72 -2.01 6.55
C ALA A 23 -6.12 -2.35 7.93
N VAL A 24 -4.79 -2.43 8.04
CA VAL A 24 -4.10 -2.66 9.33
C VAL A 24 -3.88 -1.37 10.13
N GLY A 25 -4.48 -0.26 9.70
CA GLY A 25 -4.45 1.00 10.45
C GLY A 25 -3.15 1.80 10.33
N ILE A 26 -2.31 1.56 9.32
CA ILE A 26 -1.12 2.37 9.05
C ILE A 26 -1.51 3.58 8.19
N ARG A 27 -1.09 4.78 8.57
CA ARG A 27 -1.44 6.05 7.90
C ARG A 27 -0.24 7.00 7.88
N THR A 28 -0.18 7.92 6.93
CA THR A 28 0.65 9.13 7.05
C THR A 28 -0.10 10.18 7.87
N PRO A 29 0.58 11.19 8.45
CA PRO A 29 -0.06 12.15 9.36
C PRO A 29 -1.23 12.93 8.76
N ASP A 30 -1.24 13.16 7.44
CA ASP A 30 -2.28 13.90 6.72
C ASP A 30 -3.61 13.13 6.59
N ILE A 31 -3.58 11.80 6.65
CA ILE A 31 -4.76 10.93 6.54
C ILE A 31 -4.98 10.06 7.78
N GLN A 32 -4.33 10.39 8.89
CA GLN A 32 -4.50 9.68 10.16
C GLN A 32 -5.91 9.91 10.71
N THR A 33 -6.55 8.83 11.16
CA THR A 33 -7.89 8.91 11.77
C THR A 33 -7.96 8.02 13.01
N GLY A 34 -8.41 8.57 14.13
CA GLY A 34 -8.55 7.84 15.39
C GLY A 34 -7.23 7.23 15.85
N ASN A 35 -7.27 5.96 16.28
CA ASN A 35 -6.11 5.24 16.84
C ASN A 35 -5.20 4.59 15.78
N SER A 36 -5.27 5.02 14.52
CA SER A 36 -4.37 4.52 13.46
C SER A 36 -2.91 4.90 13.74
N ARG A 37 -1.97 4.01 13.43
CA ARG A 37 -0.53 4.25 13.54
C ARG A 37 -0.06 5.20 12.45
N ALA A 38 0.33 6.40 12.84
CA ALA A 38 0.99 7.36 11.95
C ALA A 38 2.44 6.96 11.68
N VAL A 39 2.88 7.05 10.42
CA VAL A 39 4.25 6.76 9.97
C VAL A 39 4.73 7.82 8.99
N SER A 40 6.05 7.89 8.76
CA SER A 40 6.60 8.81 7.75
C SER A 40 6.25 8.37 6.33
N THR A 41 6.43 9.25 5.34
CA THR A 41 6.25 8.92 3.92
C THR A 41 7.15 7.75 3.49
N LYS A 42 8.38 7.71 4.01
CA LYS A 42 9.33 6.63 3.73
C LYS A 42 8.81 5.30 4.29
N ASP A 43 8.41 5.29 5.56
CA ASP A 43 7.91 4.09 6.22
C ASP A 43 6.61 3.59 5.57
N MET A 44 5.73 4.49 5.12
CA MET A 44 4.54 4.11 4.35
C MET A 44 4.92 3.37 3.06
N GLY A 45 5.94 3.85 2.34
CA GLY A 45 6.48 3.17 1.16
C GLY A 45 7.00 1.77 1.50
N ASP A 46 7.76 1.64 2.58
CA ASP A 46 8.29 0.34 3.04
C ASP A 46 7.16 -0.65 3.39
N GLU A 47 6.09 -0.18 4.03
CA GLU A 47 4.91 -1.00 4.35
C GLU A 47 4.16 -1.46 3.10
N VAL A 48 4.02 -0.60 2.09
CA VAL A 48 3.42 -0.95 0.80
C VAL A 48 4.26 -2.00 0.07
N VAL A 49 5.59 -1.85 0.05
CA VAL A 49 6.51 -2.84 -0.54
C VAL A 49 6.40 -4.18 0.19
N ARG A 50 6.41 -4.19 1.53
CA ARG A 50 6.22 -5.41 2.32
C ARG A 50 4.89 -6.09 2.03
N ALA A 51 3.80 -5.33 1.92
CA ALA A 51 2.48 -5.85 1.58
C ALA A 51 2.44 -6.44 0.16
N LEU A 52 3.10 -5.77 -0.79
CA LEU A 52 3.22 -6.24 -2.17
C LEU A 52 4.03 -7.55 -2.24
N THR A 53 5.18 -7.64 -1.58
CA THR A 53 6.00 -8.87 -1.52
C THR A 53 5.19 -10.05 -0.97
N ARG A 54 4.39 -9.83 0.08
CA ARG A 54 3.51 -10.89 0.61
C ARG A 54 2.42 -11.33 -0.38
N LEU A 55 1.91 -10.41 -1.19
CA LEU A 55 0.90 -10.70 -2.21
C LEU A 55 1.49 -11.42 -3.43
N SER A 56 2.75 -11.13 -3.79
CA SER A 56 3.43 -11.73 -4.95
C SER A 56 4.04 -13.10 -4.68
N ASN A 57 4.25 -13.47 -3.40
CA ASN A 57 4.88 -14.73 -2.99
C ASN A 57 3.86 -15.78 -2.50
N GLY A 58 2.57 -15.58 -2.75
CA GLY A 58 1.47 -16.44 -2.33
C GLY A 58 0.80 -17.19 -3.47
#